data_AF-A0A8I2D819-F1
#
_entry.id   AF-A0A8I2D819-F1
#
_cell.length_a   1.000
_cell.length_b   1.000
_cell.length_c   1.000
_cell.angle_alpha   90.00
_cell.angle_beta   90.00
_cell.angle_gamma   90.00
#
_symmetry.space_group_name_H-M   'P 1'
#
loop_
_entity.id
_entity.type
_entity.pdbx_description
1 polymer ?
#
loop_
_entity_poly.entity_id
_entity_poly.type
_entity_poly.pdbx_seq_one_letter_code
_entity_poly.pdbx_strand_id
1 'polypeptide(L)'
;NLTYQIKKVRERISMHQAKLYTLIEENVHTEMEQTSQNLKQQMELRQRIESLQQQYQSLIETRKNKPYKISIGQMPQSTRYNKLNTESKYLQNIIKIICYRAETAFANTMASCYSKNRDEIRAQVKSVIFSKADLIPDEVNKTLTVKLYSLATKKDNLAVQKACELLNDTETIFPGTNMTLVFKTATT
;
A
#
# COMPACT_ATOMS: atom_id res chain seq x y z
N ASN A 1 5.93 25.60 -1.62
CA ASN A 1 6.47 25.07 -0.34
C ASN A 1 7.02 26.24 0.46
N LEU A 2 6.47 26.52 1.64
CA LEU A 2 6.79 27.71 2.44
C LEU A 2 8.26 27.74 2.91
N THR A 3 8.82 26.57 3.26
CA THR A 3 10.23 26.43 3.65
C THR A 3 11.19 26.85 2.54
N TYR A 4 10.88 26.48 1.30
CA TYR A 4 11.66 26.86 0.12
C TYR A 4 11.60 28.38 -0.14
N GLN A 5 10.41 28.98 0.00
CA GLN A 5 10.25 30.43 -0.16
C GLN A 5 11.04 31.22 0.89
N ILE A 6 10.99 30.80 2.16
CA ILE A 6 11.78 31.40 3.25
C ILE A 6 13.28 31.32 2.97
N LYS A 7 13.78 30.15 2.52
CA LYS A 7 15.19 29.97 2.14
C LYS A 7 15.59 30.94 1.03
N LYS A 8 14.79 31.03 -0.05
CA LYS A 8 15.07 31.90 -1.20
C LYS A 8 15.08 33.38 -0.85
N VAL A 9 14.17 33.84 0.03
CA VAL A 9 14.16 35.23 0.50
C VAL A 9 15.40 35.51 1.36
N ARG A 10 15.78 34.58 2.26
CA ARG A 10 16.99 34.71 3.09
C ARG A 10 18.27 34.83 2.24
N GLU A 11 18.40 34.00 1.21
CA GLU A 11 19.53 34.06 0.27
C GLU A 11 19.60 35.41 -0.45
N ARG A 12 18.45 35.94 -0.91
CA ARG A 12 18.38 37.25 -1.56
C ARG A 12 18.77 38.39 -0.62
N ILE A 13 18.32 38.36 0.64
CA ILE A 13 18.73 39.34 1.66
C ILE A 13 20.26 39.29 1.84
N SER A 14 20.83 38.10 2.03
CA SER A 14 22.28 37.93 2.21
C SER A 14 23.08 38.43 1.00
N MET A 15 22.61 38.17 -0.21
CA MET A 15 23.25 38.63 -1.45
C MET A 15 23.21 40.16 -1.58
N HIS A 16 22.05 40.79 -1.33
CA HIS A 16 21.92 42.25 -1.39
C HIS A 16 22.71 42.94 -0.28
N GLN A 17 22.81 42.33 0.91
CA GLN A 17 23.68 42.81 1.98
C GLN A 17 25.15 42.77 1.57
N ALA A 18 25.63 41.65 1.02
CA ALA A 18 27.00 41.55 0.53
C ALA A 18 27.32 42.61 -0.53
N LYS A 19 26.42 42.80 -1.50
CA LYS A 19 26.56 43.85 -2.53
C LYS A 19 26.53 45.27 -1.94
N LEU A 20 25.73 45.51 -0.91
CA LEU A 20 25.73 46.79 -0.20
C LEU A 20 27.06 47.02 0.54
N TYR A 21 27.65 45.99 1.16
CA TYR A 21 28.95 46.10 1.82
C TYR A 21 30.07 46.45 0.83
N THR A 22 30.16 45.75 -0.30
CA THR A 22 31.17 46.05 -1.33
C THR A 22 31.02 47.48 -1.87
N LEU A 23 29.79 47.92 -2.14
CA LEU A 23 29.50 49.29 -2.58
C LEU A 23 29.78 50.35 -1.50
N ILE A 24 29.74 50.00 -0.22
CA ILE A 24 30.13 50.91 0.86
C ILE A 24 31.66 51.03 0.90
N GLU A 25 32.38 49.92 0.80
CA GLU A 25 33.86 49.89 0.77
C GLU A 25 34.43 50.63 -0.44
N GLU A 26 33.90 50.41 -1.64
CA GLU A 26 34.32 51.09 -2.88
C GLU A 26 34.08 52.61 -2.81
N ASN A 27 33.02 53.04 -2.11
CA ASN A 27 32.67 54.45 -1.99
C ASN A 27 33.59 55.24 -1.04
N VAL A 28 34.42 54.55 -0.23
CA VAL A 28 35.43 55.19 0.65
C VAL A 28 36.62 55.75 -0.17
N HIS A 29 36.85 55.23 -1.37
CA HIS A 29 38.04 55.50 -2.19
C HIS A 29 37.77 56.29 -3.48
N THR A 30 36.54 56.78 -3.69
CA THR A 30 36.10 57.44 -4.95
C THR A 30 36.01 58.97 -4.84
N GLU A 31 36.21 59.66 -5.97
CA GLU A 31 36.18 61.13 -6.07
C GLU A 31 34.76 61.72 -5.88
N MET A 32 34.68 62.98 -5.44
CA MET A 32 33.43 63.66 -5.02
C MET A 32 32.29 63.64 -6.05
N GLU A 33 32.57 63.56 -7.35
CA GLU A 33 31.55 63.55 -8.41
C GLU A 33 30.77 62.22 -8.48
N GLN A 34 31.41 61.08 -8.15
CA GLN A 34 30.81 59.74 -8.19
C GLN A 34 30.02 59.39 -6.92
N THR A 35 30.27 60.13 -5.84
CA THR A 35 29.66 59.91 -4.52
C THR A 35 28.12 60.01 -4.55
N SER A 36 27.56 60.89 -5.38
CA SER A 36 26.10 61.09 -5.50
C SER A 36 25.36 59.90 -6.12
N GLN A 37 25.94 59.28 -7.16
CA GLN A 37 25.37 58.11 -7.83
C GLN A 37 25.50 56.86 -6.96
N ASN A 38 26.64 56.69 -6.28
CA ASN A 38 26.87 55.58 -5.35
C ASN A 38 25.89 55.65 -4.16
N LEU A 39 25.65 56.84 -3.60
CA LEU A 39 24.65 57.04 -2.55
C LEU A 39 23.24 56.62 -2.98
N LYS A 40 22.85 56.93 -4.22
CA LYS A 40 21.56 56.51 -4.78
C LYS A 40 21.45 54.98 -4.86
N GLN A 41 22.47 54.30 -5.37
CA GLN A 41 22.50 52.84 -5.46
C GLN A 41 22.48 52.18 -4.07
N GLN A 42 23.18 52.75 -3.08
CA GLN A 42 23.13 52.29 -1.70
C GLN A 42 21.72 52.44 -1.10
N MET A 43 21.03 53.55 -1.35
CA MET A 43 19.64 53.75 -0.91
C MET A 43 18.69 52.72 -1.54
N GLU A 44 18.81 52.48 -2.85
CA GLU A 44 18.00 51.46 -3.55
C GLU A 44 18.22 50.06 -2.97
N LEU A 45 19.46 49.68 -2.69
CA LEU A 45 19.78 48.40 -2.05
C LEU A 45 19.23 48.31 -0.62
N ARG A 46 19.31 49.37 0.17
CA ARG A 46 18.72 49.41 1.53
C ARG A 46 17.21 49.24 1.50
N GLN A 47 16.51 49.97 0.63
CA GLN A 47 15.06 49.79 0.42
C GLN A 47 14.73 48.36 -0.03
N ARG A 48 15.57 47.78 -0.89
CA ARG A 48 15.36 46.41 -1.35
C ARG A 48 15.53 45.39 -0.23
N ILE A 49 16.53 45.56 0.64
CA ILE A 49 16.74 44.73 1.82
C ILE A 49 15.54 44.83 2.76
N GLU A 50 15.07 46.05 3.03
CA GLU A 50 13.95 46.30 3.94
C GLU A 50 12.65 45.62 3.45
N SER A 51 12.32 45.77 2.16
CA SER A 51 11.16 45.09 1.58
C SER A 51 11.27 43.56 1.64
N LEU A 52 12.48 43.00 1.43
CA LEU A 52 12.72 41.56 1.55
C LEU A 52 12.65 41.08 3.00
N GLN A 53 13.08 41.90 3.98
CA GLN A 53 12.95 41.60 5.41
C GLN A 53 11.49 41.55 5.84
N GLN A 54 10.65 42.50 5.38
CA GLN A 54 9.20 42.46 5.62
C GLN A 54 8.56 41.21 5.00
N GLN A 55 8.97 40.84 3.78
CA GLN A 55 8.52 39.60 3.15
C GLN A 55 8.96 38.36 3.95
N TYR A 56 10.19 38.33 4.46
CA TYR A 56 10.69 37.25 5.28
C TYR A 56 9.86 37.08 6.57
N GLN A 57 9.56 38.20 7.23
CA GLN A 57 8.80 38.21 8.47
C GLN A 57 7.37 37.67 8.28
N SER A 58 6.66 38.13 7.24
CA SER A 58 5.31 37.63 6.94
C SER A 58 5.28 36.13 6.61
N LEU A 59 6.32 35.61 5.93
CA LEU A 59 6.46 34.18 5.65
C LEU A 59 6.73 33.35 6.92
N ILE A 60 7.50 33.89 7.88
CA ILE A 60 7.72 33.25 9.19
C ILE A 60 6.43 33.19 10.00
N GLU A 61 5.68 34.28 10.06
CA GLU A 61 4.39 34.34 10.77
C GLU A 61 3.41 33.34 10.16
N THR A 62 3.33 33.30 8.83
CA THR A 62 2.53 32.30 8.10
C THR A 62 2.96 30.87 8.42
N ARG A 63 4.25 30.61 8.64
CA ARG A 63 4.77 29.29 9.04
C ARG A 63 4.38 28.95 10.46
N LYS A 64 4.47 29.92 11.37
CA LYS A 64 4.17 29.75 12.80
C LYS A 64 2.68 29.47 13.03
N ASN A 65 1.80 30.06 12.22
CA ASN A 65 0.36 29.84 12.26
C ASN A 65 -0.08 28.49 11.71
N LYS A 66 0.81 27.72 11.05
CA LYS A 66 0.50 26.37 10.56
C LYS A 66 0.86 25.32 11.61
N PRO A 67 -0.05 24.38 11.94
CA PRO A 67 0.24 23.32 12.88
C PRO A 67 1.31 22.38 12.30
N TYR A 68 2.27 21.96 13.14
CA TYR A 68 3.33 21.04 12.75
C TYR A 68 2.80 19.64 12.42
N LYS A 69 1.67 19.25 13.01
CA LYS A 69 0.97 17.99 12.79
C LYS A 69 -0.50 18.25 12.52
N ILE A 70 -1.07 17.54 11.56
CA ILE A 70 -2.51 17.50 11.29
C ILE A 70 -3.00 16.06 11.44
N SER A 71 -4.28 15.88 11.79
CA SER A 71 -4.88 14.55 11.79
C SER A 71 -5.05 14.05 10.34
N ILE A 72 -5.13 12.73 10.15
CA ILE A 72 -5.35 12.12 8.82
C ILE A 72 -6.66 12.63 8.19
N GLY A 73 -7.69 12.87 9.00
CA GLY A 73 -8.97 13.43 8.55
C GLY A 73 -8.85 14.84 7.95
N GLN A 74 -7.88 15.63 8.41
CA GLN A 74 -7.61 16.99 7.92
C GLN A 74 -6.69 17.01 6.69
N MET A 75 -6.16 15.86 6.26
CA MET A 75 -5.32 15.79 5.07
C MET A 75 -6.16 16.03 3.79
N PRO A 76 -5.64 16.83 2.84
CA PRO A 76 -6.25 17.01 1.52
C PRO A 76 -6.43 15.66 0.81
N GLN A 77 -7.56 15.45 0.12
CA GLN A 77 -7.88 14.17 -0.50
C GLN A 77 -6.80 13.67 -1.48
N SER A 78 -6.16 14.57 -2.21
CA SER A 78 -5.10 14.26 -3.19
C SER A 78 -3.81 13.68 -2.58
N THR A 79 -3.58 13.92 -1.28
CA THR A 79 -2.35 13.50 -0.57
C THR A 79 -2.64 12.69 0.68
N ARG A 80 -3.92 12.43 0.97
CA ARG A 80 -4.37 11.59 2.08
C ARG A 80 -3.81 10.18 1.89
N TYR A 81 -3.30 9.61 2.98
CA TYR A 81 -2.79 8.24 2.97
C TYR A 81 -3.97 7.27 2.74
N ASN A 82 -4.19 6.90 1.47
CA ASN A 82 -5.23 5.94 1.06
C ASN A 82 -4.70 4.50 0.92
N LYS A 83 -3.42 4.26 1.25
CA LYS A 83 -2.86 2.90 1.22
C LYS A 83 -3.37 2.13 2.44
N LEU A 84 -3.88 0.91 2.21
CA LEU A 84 -4.13 -0.07 3.28
C LEU A 84 -2.94 -0.06 4.24
N ASN A 85 -3.21 0.08 5.55
CA ASN A 85 -2.18 0.01 6.58
C ASN A 85 -1.33 -1.25 6.34
N THR A 86 -0.02 -1.16 6.56
CA THR A 86 0.91 -2.28 6.35
C THR A 86 0.39 -3.58 7.00
N GLU A 87 -0.26 -3.46 8.15
CA GLU A 87 -0.95 -4.52 8.88
C GLU A 87 -2.06 -5.19 8.06
N SER A 88 -2.94 -4.44 7.40
CA SER A 88 -3.98 -5.00 6.54
C SER A 88 -3.38 -5.76 5.35
N LYS A 89 -2.26 -5.27 4.80
CA LYS A 89 -1.51 -5.98 3.75
C LYS A 89 -0.91 -7.29 4.29
N TYR A 90 -0.36 -7.29 5.50
CA TYR A 90 0.14 -8.50 6.14
C TYR A 90 -0.97 -9.53 6.34
N LEU A 91 -2.13 -9.11 6.87
CA LEU A 91 -3.29 -9.98 7.05
C LEU A 91 -3.72 -10.63 5.73
N GLN A 92 -3.88 -9.83 4.68
CA GLN A 92 -4.22 -10.36 3.35
C GLN A 92 -3.18 -11.35 2.82
N ASN A 93 -1.89 -11.06 3.03
CA ASN A 93 -0.82 -11.94 2.59
C ASN A 93 -0.81 -13.27 3.37
N ILE A 94 -1.07 -13.25 4.67
CA ILE A 94 -1.19 -14.46 5.49
C ILE A 94 -2.31 -15.35 4.96
N ILE A 95 -3.49 -14.77 4.71
CA ILE A 95 -4.64 -15.51 4.15
C ILE A 95 -4.25 -16.13 2.80
N LYS A 96 -3.61 -15.37 1.91
CA LYS A 96 -3.15 -15.88 0.60
C LYS A 96 -2.17 -17.04 0.73
N ILE A 97 -1.23 -16.97 1.68
CA ILE A 97 -0.25 -18.05 1.93
C ILE A 97 -0.95 -19.30 2.45
N ILE A 98 -1.92 -19.17 3.36
CA ILE A 98 -2.70 -20.30 3.86
C ILE A 98 -3.47 -20.97 2.72
N CYS A 99 -4.18 -20.18 1.90
CA CYS A 99 -4.90 -20.70 0.73
C CYS A 99 -3.96 -21.39 -0.26
N TYR A 100 -2.80 -20.80 -0.57
CA TYR A 100 -1.80 -21.40 -1.46
C TYR A 100 -1.28 -22.75 -0.93
N ARG A 101 -1.05 -22.84 0.38
CA ARG A 101 -0.62 -24.09 1.03
C ARG A 101 -1.72 -25.15 1.00
N ALA A 102 -2.96 -24.77 1.28
CA ALA A 102 -4.12 -25.67 1.20
C ALA A 102 -4.34 -26.19 -0.23
N GLU A 103 -4.28 -25.31 -1.24
CA GLU A 103 -4.36 -25.67 -2.66
C GLU A 103 -3.24 -26.66 -3.04
N THR A 104 -2.01 -26.40 -2.58
CA THR A 104 -0.86 -27.27 -2.85
C THR A 104 -0.99 -28.63 -2.15
N ALA A 105 -1.48 -28.66 -0.91
CA ALA A 105 -1.73 -29.92 -0.20
C ALA A 105 -2.80 -30.75 -0.93
N PHE A 106 -3.90 -30.13 -1.35
CA PHE A 106 -4.96 -30.79 -2.12
C PHE A 106 -4.47 -31.24 -3.51
N ALA A 107 -3.62 -30.47 -4.18
CA ALA A 107 -2.97 -30.89 -5.42
C ALA A 107 -2.13 -32.17 -5.21
N ASN A 108 -1.43 -32.27 -4.09
CA ASN A 108 -0.58 -33.43 -3.79
C ASN A 108 -1.40 -34.71 -3.55
N THR A 109 -2.62 -34.62 -3.02
CA THR A 109 -3.49 -35.82 -2.85
C THR A 109 -3.89 -36.42 -4.20
N MET A 110 -4.06 -35.56 -5.21
CA MET A 110 -4.41 -35.96 -6.58
C MET A 110 -3.21 -36.29 -7.47
N ALA A 111 -1.98 -36.04 -7.01
CA ALA A 111 -0.78 -36.14 -7.83
C ALA A 111 -0.56 -37.54 -8.45
N SER A 112 -1.04 -38.61 -7.80
CA SER A 112 -0.93 -39.98 -8.32
C SER A 112 -1.70 -40.21 -9.64
N CYS A 113 -2.70 -39.38 -9.94
CA CYS A 113 -3.56 -39.50 -11.11
C CYS A 113 -3.09 -38.63 -12.31
N TYR A 114 -2.05 -37.80 -12.13
CA TYR A 114 -1.55 -36.88 -13.16
C TYR A 114 -0.07 -37.14 -13.46
N SER A 115 0.30 -37.07 -14.74
CA SER A 115 1.66 -37.30 -15.21
C SER A 115 2.55 -36.07 -14.96
N LYS A 116 3.09 -35.91 -13.74
CA LYS A 116 4.07 -34.87 -13.32
C LYS A 116 3.80 -33.41 -13.76
N ASN A 117 2.64 -33.10 -14.33
CA ASN A 117 2.28 -31.79 -14.83
C ASN A 117 1.62 -30.98 -13.70
N ARG A 118 2.44 -30.18 -13.02
CA ARG A 118 1.99 -29.36 -11.88
C ARG A 118 0.93 -28.34 -12.26
N ASP A 119 0.96 -27.84 -13.49
CA ASP A 119 0.01 -26.82 -13.94
C ASP A 119 -1.36 -27.43 -14.26
N GLU A 120 -1.39 -28.64 -14.82
CA GLU A 120 -2.62 -29.40 -15.04
C GLU A 120 -3.33 -29.73 -13.71
N ILE A 121 -2.59 -30.22 -12.71
CA ILE A 121 -3.16 -30.54 -11.39
C ILE A 121 -3.75 -29.28 -10.74
N ARG A 122 -3.05 -28.15 -10.80
CA ARG A 122 -3.55 -26.88 -10.23
C ARG A 122 -4.80 -26.37 -10.95
N ALA A 123 -4.84 -26.47 -12.28
CA ALA A 123 -6.04 -26.14 -13.04
C ALA A 123 -7.22 -27.01 -12.60
N GLN A 124 -6.99 -28.31 -12.37
CA GLN A 124 -8.03 -29.21 -11.89
C GLN A 124 -8.49 -28.86 -10.48
N VAL A 125 -7.55 -28.64 -9.55
CA VAL A 125 -7.86 -28.24 -8.16
C VAL A 125 -8.77 -27.01 -8.16
N LYS A 126 -8.44 -25.99 -8.95
CA LYS A 126 -9.28 -24.80 -9.08
C LYS A 126 -10.67 -25.14 -9.61
N SER A 127 -10.76 -25.96 -10.66
CA SER A 127 -12.05 -26.41 -11.21
C SER A 127 -12.93 -27.07 -10.14
N VAL A 128 -12.34 -27.92 -9.29
CA VAL A 128 -13.05 -28.57 -8.17
C VAL A 128 -13.48 -27.58 -7.10
N ILE A 129 -12.59 -26.70 -6.65
CA ILE A 129 -12.90 -25.70 -5.60
C ILE A 129 -14.00 -24.72 -6.05
N PHE A 130 -14.01 -24.34 -7.32
CA PHE A 130 -15.04 -23.45 -7.88
C PHE A 130 -16.28 -24.20 -8.38
N SER A 131 -16.29 -25.52 -8.32
CA SER A 131 -17.47 -26.31 -8.68
C SER A 131 -18.56 -26.15 -7.63
N LYS A 132 -19.81 -26.28 -8.08
CA LYS A 132 -20.95 -26.35 -7.15
C LYS A 132 -20.93 -27.70 -6.44
N ALA A 133 -21.43 -27.72 -5.22
CA ALA A 133 -21.61 -28.94 -4.44
C ALA A 133 -22.91 -28.85 -3.65
N ASP A 134 -23.56 -29.99 -3.45
CA ASP A 134 -24.71 -30.06 -2.55
C ASP A 134 -24.23 -30.26 -1.12
N LEU A 135 -24.84 -29.52 -0.18
CA LEU A 135 -24.64 -29.70 1.25
C LEU A 135 -25.88 -30.36 1.83
N ILE A 136 -25.73 -31.58 2.34
CA ILE A 136 -26.83 -32.41 2.83
C ILE A 136 -26.57 -32.69 4.32
N PRO A 137 -27.19 -31.94 5.24
CA PRO A 137 -27.08 -32.18 6.67
C PRO A 137 -27.89 -33.42 7.09
N ASP A 138 -27.31 -34.22 7.97
CA ASP A 138 -27.95 -35.35 8.64
C ASP A 138 -27.81 -35.15 10.16
N GLU A 139 -28.90 -34.69 10.77
CA GLU A 139 -28.98 -34.40 12.21
C GLU A 139 -28.92 -35.66 13.08
N VAL A 140 -29.34 -36.81 12.56
CA VAL A 140 -29.41 -38.07 13.32
C VAL A 140 -28.00 -38.65 13.46
N ASN A 141 -27.28 -38.74 12.34
CA ASN A 141 -25.93 -39.27 12.32
C ASN A 141 -24.87 -38.21 12.64
N LYS A 142 -25.28 -36.94 12.83
CA LYS A 142 -24.40 -35.78 13.01
C LYS A 142 -23.35 -35.70 11.91
N THR A 143 -23.79 -35.81 10.66
CA THR A 143 -22.89 -35.68 9.51
C THR A 143 -23.36 -34.60 8.56
N LEU A 144 -22.41 -33.94 7.90
CA LEU A 144 -22.69 -33.00 6.82
C LEU A 144 -22.07 -33.58 5.54
N THR A 145 -22.93 -34.12 4.68
CA THR A 145 -22.46 -34.70 3.41
C THR A 145 -22.23 -33.58 2.39
N VAL A 146 -21.01 -33.48 1.88
CA VAL A 146 -20.63 -32.61 0.77
C VAL A 146 -20.60 -33.45 -0.50
N LYS A 147 -21.61 -33.28 -1.36
CA LYS A 147 -21.73 -34.04 -2.61
C LYS A 147 -21.18 -33.21 -3.78
N LEU A 148 -20.03 -33.62 -4.29
CA LEU A 148 -19.38 -33.03 -5.46
C LEU A 148 -19.99 -33.59 -6.75
N TYR A 149 -20.26 -32.75 -7.75
CA TYR A 149 -20.74 -33.23 -9.05
C TYR A 149 -19.62 -33.93 -9.84
N SER A 150 -20.02 -34.78 -10.79
CA SER A 150 -19.06 -35.45 -11.69
C SER A 150 -18.31 -34.43 -12.53
N LEU A 151 -17.02 -34.71 -12.73
CA LEU A 151 -16.12 -33.98 -13.59
C LEU A 151 -16.15 -34.52 -15.03
N ALA A 152 -15.49 -33.81 -15.94
CA ALA A 152 -15.53 -34.09 -17.37
C ALA A 152 -14.88 -35.43 -17.75
N THR A 153 -13.87 -35.91 -17.00
CA THR A 153 -13.16 -37.15 -17.34
C THR A 153 -13.15 -38.15 -16.18
N LYS A 154 -13.08 -39.45 -16.52
CA LYS A 154 -12.95 -40.54 -15.53
C LYS A 154 -11.70 -40.40 -14.66
N LYS A 155 -10.60 -39.90 -15.25
CA LYS A 155 -9.33 -39.65 -14.56
C LYS A 155 -9.52 -38.62 -13.44
N ASP A 156 -10.21 -37.52 -13.74
CA ASP A 156 -10.41 -36.44 -12.77
C ASP A 156 -11.41 -36.87 -11.67
N ASN A 157 -12.46 -37.61 -12.04
CA ASN A 157 -13.38 -38.21 -11.06
C ASN A 157 -12.65 -39.16 -10.09
N LEU A 158 -11.75 -40.01 -10.61
CA LEU A 158 -10.94 -40.90 -9.77
C LEU A 158 -9.99 -40.11 -8.85
N ALA A 159 -9.38 -39.04 -9.36
CA ALA A 159 -8.49 -38.20 -8.57
C ALA A 159 -9.24 -37.53 -7.40
N VAL A 160 -10.42 -36.97 -7.66
CA VAL A 160 -11.26 -36.34 -6.62
C VAL A 160 -11.80 -37.38 -5.65
N GLN A 161 -12.16 -38.58 -6.11
CA GLN A 161 -12.60 -39.64 -5.22
C GLN A 161 -11.53 -39.99 -4.18
N LYS A 162 -10.28 -40.20 -4.62
CA LYS A 162 -9.15 -40.45 -3.69
C LYS A 162 -8.93 -39.29 -2.71
N ALA A 163 -9.09 -38.05 -3.19
CA ALA A 163 -9.00 -36.90 -2.33
C ALA A 163 -10.14 -36.85 -1.29
N CYS A 164 -11.36 -37.24 -1.67
CA CYS A 164 -12.50 -37.34 -0.75
C CYS A 164 -12.29 -38.42 0.31
N GLU A 165 -11.75 -39.58 -0.08
CA GLU A 165 -11.39 -40.66 0.85
C GLU A 165 -10.42 -40.14 1.93
N LEU A 166 -9.32 -39.51 1.51
CA LEU A 166 -8.35 -38.92 2.44
C LEU A 166 -8.97 -37.84 3.34
N LEU A 167 -9.85 -36.99 2.80
CA LEU A 167 -10.52 -35.96 3.59
C LEU A 167 -11.48 -36.57 4.61
N ASN A 168 -12.17 -37.67 4.27
CA ASN A 168 -13.05 -38.38 5.19
C ASN A 168 -12.28 -39.03 6.35
N ASP A 169 -11.07 -39.54 6.09
CA ASP A 169 -10.19 -40.11 7.11
C ASP A 169 -9.76 -39.10 8.19
N THR A 170 -9.86 -37.79 7.90
CA THR A 170 -9.52 -36.75 8.89
C THR A 170 -10.60 -36.53 9.95
N GLU A 171 -11.79 -37.10 9.76
CA GLU A 171 -12.96 -36.94 10.66
C GLU A 171 -13.23 -35.46 11.00
N THR A 172 -13.03 -34.56 10.03
CA THR A 172 -13.10 -33.11 10.26
C THR A 172 -14.51 -32.68 10.67
N ILE A 173 -14.62 -31.97 11.79
CA ILE A 173 -15.87 -31.37 12.26
C ILE A 173 -16.09 -30.02 11.56
N PHE A 174 -17.30 -29.78 11.05
CA PHE A 174 -17.64 -28.51 10.41
C PHE A 174 -17.64 -27.36 11.46
N PRO A 175 -16.99 -26.22 11.18
CA PRO A 175 -16.87 -25.13 12.15
C PRO A 175 -18.24 -24.63 12.64
N GLY A 176 -18.39 -24.52 13.96
CA GLY A 176 -19.61 -24.02 14.59
C GLY A 176 -20.75 -25.04 14.69
N THR A 177 -20.52 -26.30 14.33
CA THR A 177 -21.48 -27.39 14.53
C THR A 177 -20.81 -28.61 15.16
N ASN A 178 -21.61 -29.63 15.48
CA ASN A 178 -21.13 -30.95 15.91
C ASN A 178 -21.23 -31.98 14.77
N MET A 179 -21.22 -31.53 13.51
CA MET A 179 -21.38 -32.40 12.35
C MET A 179 -20.03 -32.76 11.74
N THR A 180 -19.78 -34.05 11.55
CA THR A 180 -18.60 -34.55 10.83
C THR A 180 -18.79 -34.40 9.32
N LEU A 181 -17.79 -33.86 8.62
CA LEU A 181 -17.81 -33.71 7.17
C LEU A 181 -17.63 -35.05 6.48
N VAL A 182 -18.48 -35.33 5.50
CA VAL A 182 -18.40 -36.53 4.65
C VAL A 182 -18.44 -36.11 3.18
N PHE A 183 -17.32 -36.24 2.49
CA PHE A 183 -17.19 -35.95 1.07
C PHE A 183 -17.58 -37.14 0.21
N LYS A 184 -18.42 -36.91 -0.79
CA LYS A 184 -18.85 -37.91 -1.79
C LYS A 184 -18.83 -37.30 -3.18
N THR A 185 -18.46 -38.10 -4.18
CA THR A 185 -18.60 -37.73 -5.59
C THR A 185 -19.94 -38.27 -6.12
N ALA A 186 -20.60 -37.51 -6.99
CA ALA A 186 -21.76 -37.99 -7.74
C ALA A 186 -21.26 -39.00 -8.77
N THR A 187 -21.48 -40.29 -8.49
CA THR A 187 -21.10 -41.40 -9.36
C THR A 187 -21.71 -41.20 -10.75
N THR A 188 -20.88 -41.31 -11.80
CA THR A 188 -21.34 -41.61 -13.16
C THR A 188 -20.88 -43.02 -13.52
#